data_AF-A0A2S3WBF2-F1
#
_entry.id   AF-A0A2S3WBF2-F1
#
_cell.length_a   1.000
_cell.length_b   1.000
_cell.length_c   1.000
_cell.angle_alpha   90.00
_cell.angle_beta   90.00
_cell.angle_gamma   90.00
#
_symmetry.space_group_name_H-M   'P 1'
#
loop_
_entity.id
_entity.type
_entity.pdbx_description
1 polymer ?
#
loop_
_entity_poly.entity_id
_entity_poly.type
_entity_poly.pdbx_seq_one_letter_code
_entity_poly.pdbx_strand_id
1 'polypeptide(L)'
;MSNGLIDLEDEMYRLYLAFFPKGKAVKTGFDALPSRIVNLISQYPEETAHVLASGAYRLTRRVFSQPFTVKRHQPRSLIRLRPARTHVYTYQSQQDSALAIRHAIDKPADPEILQELACLTFKSINQPSLNIDVDSLRDSSESLAVAVHKLTRATRKC
;
A
#
# COMPACT_ATOMS: atom_id res chain seq x y z
N MET A 1 -1.71 -22.04 14.26
CA MET A 1 -1.29 -21.16 13.15
C MET A 1 -2.56 -20.59 12.56
N SER A 2 -2.77 -19.28 12.64
CA SER A 2 -3.95 -18.64 12.06
C SER A 2 -3.82 -18.67 10.54
N ASN A 3 -4.91 -19.04 9.85
CA ASN A 3 -4.99 -19.01 8.39
C ASN A 3 -5.25 -17.59 7.84
N GLY A 4 -4.97 -16.54 8.61
CA GLY A 4 -5.41 -15.17 8.33
C GLY A 4 -4.97 -14.63 6.97
N LEU A 5 -3.81 -15.09 6.46
CA LEU A 5 -3.35 -14.67 5.13
C LEU A 5 -4.22 -15.28 4.03
N ILE A 6 -4.56 -16.57 4.17
CA ILE A 6 -5.44 -17.29 3.25
C ILE A 6 -6.85 -16.70 3.34
N ASP A 7 -7.33 -16.43 4.55
CA ASP A 7 -8.65 -15.84 4.77
C ASP A 7 -8.75 -14.44 4.13
N LEU A 8 -7.69 -13.61 4.27
CA LEU A 8 -7.60 -12.30 3.62
C LEU A 8 -7.61 -12.42 2.09
N GLU A 9 -6.79 -13.31 1.53
CA GLU A 9 -6.70 -13.53 0.08
C GLU A 9 -8.03 -14.03 -0.51
N ASP A 10 -8.67 -15.00 0.16
CA ASP A 10 -9.96 -15.57 -0.22
C ASP A 10 -11.08 -14.50 -0.19
N GLU A 11 -11.17 -13.70 0.87
CA GLU A 11 -12.16 -12.63 0.97
C GLU A 11 -11.91 -11.53 -0.07
N MET A 12 -10.65 -11.16 -0.33
CA MET A 12 -10.28 -10.20 -1.38
C MET A 12 -10.64 -10.73 -2.77
N TYR A 13 -10.49 -12.03 -3.01
CA TYR A 13 -10.88 -12.66 -4.27
C TYR A 13 -12.41 -12.78 -4.40
N ARG A 14 -13.14 -13.08 -3.32
CA ARG A 14 -14.61 -13.06 -3.30
C ARG A 14 -15.16 -11.67 -3.64
N LEU A 15 -14.53 -10.62 -3.09
CA LEU A 15 -14.85 -9.24 -3.46
C LEU A 15 -14.59 -9.02 -4.95
N TYR A 16 -13.44 -9.45 -5.48
CA TYR A 16 -13.17 -9.36 -6.92
C TYR A 16 -14.27 -10.04 -7.76
N LEU A 17 -14.67 -11.27 -7.44
CA LEU A 17 -15.71 -11.98 -8.20
C LEU A 17 -17.07 -11.28 -8.14
N ALA A 18 -17.41 -10.67 -7.00
CA ALA A 18 -18.66 -9.95 -6.82
C ALA A 18 -18.72 -8.65 -7.67
N PHE A 19 -17.61 -7.92 -7.77
CA PHE A 19 -17.56 -6.62 -8.45
C PHE A 19 -17.03 -6.69 -9.89
N PHE A 20 -16.35 -7.77 -10.27
CA PHE A 20 -15.82 -8.04 -11.60
C PHE A 20 -16.27 -9.41 -12.15
N PRO A 21 -17.59 -9.72 -12.19
CA PRO A 21 -18.05 -10.97 -12.78
C PRO A 21 -17.61 -11.06 -14.24
N LYS A 22 -16.98 -12.19 -14.59
CA LYS A 22 -16.41 -12.43 -15.93
C LYS A 22 -15.37 -11.38 -16.34
N GLY A 23 -14.66 -10.78 -15.37
CA GLY A 23 -13.60 -9.79 -15.61
C GLY A 23 -14.12 -8.41 -16.05
N LYS A 24 -15.43 -8.15 -15.98
CA LYS A 24 -16.02 -6.84 -16.35
C LYS A 24 -16.46 -6.11 -15.09
N ALA A 25 -15.97 -4.89 -14.91
CA ALA A 25 -16.37 -4.04 -13.80
C ALA A 25 -17.89 -3.78 -13.84
N VAL A 26 -18.60 -4.18 -12.79
CA VAL A 26 -20.02 -3.90 -12.63
C VAL A 26 -20.19 -2.53 -11.97
N LYS A 27 -21.04 -1.68 -12.56
CA LYS A 27 -21.28 -0.32 -12.05
C LYS A 27 -21.99 -0.30 -10.69
N THR A 28 -22.77 -1.34 -10.36
CA THR A 28 -23.51 -1.40 -9.09
C THR A 28 -22.59 -1.81 -7.94
N GLY A 29 -22.50 -0.93 -6.93
CA GLY A 29 -21.80 -1.19 -5.68
C GLY A 29 -20.31 -0.84 -5.67
N PHE A 30 -19.79 -0.22 -6.74
CA PHE A 30 -18.40 0.26 -6.78
C PHE A 30 -18.09 1.25 -5.64
N ASP A 31 -19.10 2.02 -5.19
CA ASP A 31 -18.98 2.93 -4.05
C ASP A 31 -18.84 2.20 -2.70
N ALA A 32 -19.33 0.96 -2.60
CA ALA A 32 -19.27 0.14 -1.39
C ALA A 32 -18.02 -0.77 -1.35
N LEU A 33 -17.33 -0.95 -2.49
CA LEU A 33 -16.10 -1.74 -2.55
C LEU A 33 -14.98 -1.12 -1.67
N PRO A 34 -14.69 0.19 -1.74
CA PRO A 34 -13.69 0.83 -0.88
C PRO A 34 -13.94 0.59 0.61
N SER A 35 -15.17 0.77 1.09
CA SER A 35 -15.48 0.59 2.52
C SER A 35 -15.36 -0.87 2.98
N ARG A 36 -15.76 -1.83 2.13
CA ARG A 36 -15.57 -3.26 2.41
C ARG A 36 -14.10 -3.66 2.49
N ILE A 37 -13.28 -3.17 1.56
CA ILE A 37 -11.83 -3.45 1.57
C ILE A 37 -11.19 -2.81 2.79
N VAL A 38 -11.55 -1.56 3.14
CA VAL A 38 -11.04 -0.87 4.35
C VAL A 38 -11.36 -1.66 5.62
N ASN A 39 -12.60 -2.15 5.76
CA ASN A 39 -12.98 -2.99 6.89
C ASN A 39 -12.17 -4.29 6.93
N LEU A 40 -11.94 -4.91 5.77
CA LEU A 40 -11.20 -6.16 5.65
C LEU A 40 -9.72 -5.99 6.04
N ILE A 41 -9.04 -4.94 5.56
CA ILE A 41 -7.64 -4.68 5.96
C ILE A 41 -7.51 -4.31 7.44
N SER A 42 -8.57 -3.76 8.04
CA SER A 42 -8.61 -3.45 9.48
C SER A 42 -8.81 -4.71 10.33
N GLN A 43 -9.44 -5.75 9.78
CA GLN A 43 -9.58 -7.06 10.43
C GLN A 43 -8.31 -7.91 10.32
N TYR A 44 -7.53 -7.73 9.25
CA TYR A 44 -6.29 -8.47 8.98
C TYR A 44 -5.09 -7.51 8.79
N PRO A 45 -4.73 -6.71 9.82
CA PRO A 45 -3.71 -5.68 9.67
C PRO A 45 -2.29 -6.25 9.49
N GLU A 46 -1.99 -7.40 10.12
CA GLU A 46 -0.68 -8.05 10.03
C GLU A 46 -0.46 -8.66 8.65
N GLU A 47 -1.48 -9.35 8.14
CA GLU A 47 -1.45 -10.01 6.84
C GLU A 47 -1.46 -8.99 5.71
N THR A 48 -2.25 -7.93 5.84
CA THR A 48 -2.23 -6.80 4.89
C THR A 48 -0.84 -6.17 4.83
N ALA A 49 -0.24 -5.89 5.99
CA ALA A 49 1.10 -5.34 6.06
C ALA A 49 2.15 -6.26 5.42
N HIS A 50 2.03 -7.57 5.64
CA HIS A 50 2.91 -8.56 5.04
C HIS A 50 2.78 -8.60 3.51
N VAL A 51 1.55 -8.66 2.97
CA VAL A 51 1.29 -8.67 1.52
C VAL A 51 1.88 -7.43 0.85
N LEU A 52 1.62 -6.25 1.42
CA LEU A 52 2.09 -5.00 0.84
C LEU A 52 3.62 -4.85 0.92
N ALA A 53 4.23 -5.16 2.07
CA ALA A 53 5.68 -5.07 2.24
C ALA A 53 6.41 -6.08 1.36
N SER A 54 5.95 -7.34 1.34
CA SER A 54 6.55 -8.37 0.48
C SER A 54 6.38 -8.04 -1.00
N GLY A 55 5.20 -7.55 -1.40
CA GLY A 55 4.93 -7.07 -2.74
C GLY A 55 5.89 -5.95 -3.17
N ALA A 56 6.07 -4.93 -2.34
CA ALA A 56 7.00 -3.82 -2.61
C ALA A 56 8.45 -4.31 -2.83
N TYR A 57 8.92 -5.25 -2.00
CA TYR A 57 10.27 -5.82 -2.12
C TYR A 57 10.42 -6.67 -3.39
N ARG A 58 9.40 -7.46 -3.74
CA ARG A 58 9.39 -8.24 -4.99
C ARG A 58 9.41 -7.34 -6.22
N LEU A 59 8.54 -6.32 -6.26
CA LEU A 59 8.44 -5.37 -7.37
C LEU A 59 9.74 -4.58 -7.59
N THR A 60 10.46 -4.28 -6.51
CA THR A 60 11.74 -3.56 -6.57
C THR A 60 12.97 -4.47 -6.58
N ARG A 61 12.78 -5.80 -6.67
CA ARG A 61 13.84 -6.82 -6.68
C ARG A 61 14.83 -6.67 -5.53
N ARG A 62 14.33 -6.41 -4.31
CA ARG A 62 15.13 -6.27 -3.09
C ARG A 62 15.08 -7.51 -2.22
N VAL A 63 16.15 -7.73 -1.47
CA VAL A 63 16.22 -8.79 -0.45
C VAL A 63 15.57 -8.29 0.84
N PHE A 64 14.92 -9.19 1.60
CA PHE A 64 14.17 -8.87 2.82
C PHE A 64 14.93 -8.03 3.87
N SER A 65 16.25 -8.19 3.94
CA SER A 65 17.15 -7.52 4.89
C SER A 65 17.71 -6.20 4.36
N GLN A 66 17.55 -5.92 3.07
CA GLN A 66 18.06 -4.69 2.48
C GLN A 66 17.12 -3.53 2.79
N PRO A 67 17.66 -2.31 3.00
CA PRO A 67 16.82 -1.15 3.21
C PRO A 67 15.99 -0.87 1.95
N PHE A 68 14.75 -0.42 2.14
CA PHE A 68 13.88 0.06 1.08
C PHE A 68 13.88 1.60 1.08
N THR A 69 14.46 2.20 0.05
CA THR A 69 14.65 3.65 -0.05
C THR A 69 13.95 4.21 -1.29
N VAL A 70 13.12 5.22 -1.08
CA VAL A 70 12.45 6.00 -2.13
C VAL A 70 12.98 7.44 -2.09
N LYS A 71 13.43 7.94 -3.24
CA LYS A 71 13.90 9.33 -3.39
C LYS A 71 12.85 10.14 -4.14
N ARG A 72 12.42 11.28 -3.59
CA ARG A 72 11.53 12.22 -4.26
C ARG A 72 12.25 13.54 -4.50
N HIS A 73 12.37 13.90 -5.77
CA HIS A 73 12.96 15.15 -6.21
C HIS A 73 11.87 16.21 -6.36
N GLN A 74 12.01 17.31 -5.62
CA GLN A 74 11.22 18.51 -5.83
C GLN A 74 12.05 19.49 -6.65
N PRO A 75 11.62 19.84 -7.88
CA PRO A 75 12.36 20.76 -8.72
C PRO A 75 12.42 22.15 -8.10
N ARG A 76 13.44 22.92 -8.48
CA ARG A 76 13.54 24.33 -8.11
C ARG A 76 12.31 25.10 -8.62
N SER A 77 11.81 26.02 -7.82
CA SER A 77 10.79 26.98 -8.25
C SER A 77 11.39 28.37 -8.24
N LEU A 78 11.60 28.95 -9.42
CA LEU A 78 12.10 30.32 -9.54
C LEU A 78 11.06 31.34 -9.05
N ILE A 79 9.78 31.08 -9.31
CA ILE A 79 8.65 31.94 -8.90
C ILE A 79 8.54 32.01 -7.36
N ARG A 80 8.75 30.89 -6.66
CA ARG A 80 8.67 30.82 -5.18
C ARG A 80 10.04 30.91 -4.50
N LEU A 81 11.10 31.23 -5.26
CA LEU A 81 12.51 31.26 -4.81
C LEU A 81 12.91 30.04 -3.98
N ARG A 82 12.37 28.86 -4.33
CA ARG A 82 12.60 27.61 -3.59
C ARG A 82 13.72 26.82 -4.26
N PRO A 83 14.80 26.46 -3.53
CA PRO A 83 15.85 25.60 -4.06
C PRO A 83 15.30 24.19 -4.33
N ALA A 84 15.94 23.47 -5.25
CA ALA A 84 15.64 22.06 -5.46
C ALA A 84 15.92 21.28 -4.17
N ARG A 85 15.02 20.35 -3.82
CA ARG A 85 15.16 19.50 -2.63
C ARG A 85 15.01 18.05 -3.01
N THR A 86 15.80 17.21 -2.37
CA THR A 86 15.65 15.76 -2.46
C THR A 86 15.23 15.25 -1.09
N HIS A 87 14.08 14.60 -1.04
CA HIS A 87 13.61 13.91 0.15
C HIS A 87 13.89 12.42 -0.01
N VAL A 88 14.47 11.81 1.03
CA VAL A 88 14.81 10.39 1.06
C VAL A 88 14.00 9.72 2.16
N TYR A 89 13.20 8.73 1.77
CA TYR A 89 12.35 7.95 2.66
C TYR A 89 12.92 6.54 2.71
N THR A 90 13.39 6.11 3.87
CA THR A 90 14.07 4.82 4.04
C THR A 90 13.40 3.98 5.11
N TYR A 91 13.13 2.72 4.78
CA TYR A 91 12.83 1.63 5.70
C TYR A 91 14.06 0.73 5.81
N GLN A 92 14.35 0.22 7.01
CA GLN A 92 15.54 -0.56 7.30
C GLN A 92 15.45 -2.01 6.79
N SER A 93 14.24 -2.54 6.71
CA SER A 93 13.99 -3.91 6.24
C SER A 93 12.53 -4.07 5.80
N GLN A 94 12.19 -5.22 5.23
CA GLN A 94 10.81 -5.56 4.89
C GLN A 94 9.93 -5.56 6.15
N GLN A 95 10.46 -6.07 7.27
CA GLN A 95 9.75 -6.11 8.55
C GLN A 95 9.48 -4.69 9.07
N ASP A 96 10.44 -3.78 8.96
CA ASP A 96 10.25 -2.38 9.34
C ASP A 96 9.18 -1.70 8.48
N SER A 97 9.14 -2.00 7.18
CA SER A 97 8.06 -1.54 6.30
C SER A 97 6.70 -2.12 6.70
N ALA A 98 6.62 -3.42 7.01
CA ALA A 98 5.38 -4.06 7.44
C ALA A 98 4.89 -3.46 8.77
N LEU A 99 5.77 -3.25 9.74
CA LEU A 99 5.42 -2.63 11.02
C LEU A 99 4.86 -1.21 10.85
N ALA A 100 5.44 -0.43 9.95
CA ALA A 100 4.92 0.91 9.65
C ALA A 100 3.53 0.85 8.99
N ILE A 101 3.31 -0.08 8.06
CA ILE A 101 2.01 -0.27 7.43
C ILE A 101 0.96 -0.69 8.48
N ARG A 102 1.30 -1.67 9.33
CA ARG A 102 0.42 -2.10 10.43
C ARG A 102 0.06 -0.93 11.34
N HIS A 103 1.04 -0.12 11.74
CA HIS A 103 0.78 1.06 12.55
C HIS A 103 -0.14 2.08 11.85
N ALA A 104 -0.02 2.24 10.53
CA ALA A 104 -0.91 3.11 9.75
C ALA A 104 -2.36 2.59 9.71
N ILE A 105 -2.55 1.26 9.72
CA ILE A 105 -3.88 0.63 9.80
C ILE A 105 -4.46 0.74 11.20
N ASP A 106 -3.70 0.40 12.24
CA ASP A 106 -4.16 0.37 13.64
C ASP A 106 -4.48 1.77 14.18
N LYS A 107 -3.72 2.78 13.75
CA LYS A 107 -3.89 4.17 14.15
C LYS A 107 -4.07 5.05 12.91
N PRO A 108 -5.25 5.00 12.28
CA PRO A 108 -5.52 5.77 11.09
C PRO A 108 -5.61 7.25 11.46
N ALA A 109 -4.48 7.95 11.37
CA ALA A 109 -4.43 9.41 11.50
C ALA A 109 -4.86 10.12 10.21
N ASP A 110 -4.91 9.40 9.09
CA ASP A 110 -5.32 9.91 7.78
C ASP A 110 -6.18 8.86 7.05
N PRO A 111 -7.48 9.13 6.81
CA PRO A 111 -8.37 8.20 6.11
C PRO A 111 -7.97 7.99 4.64
N GLU A 112 -7.29 8.95 4.02
CA GLU A 112 -6.83 8.83 2.63
C GLU A 112 -5.76 7.73 2.51
N ILE A 113 -4.81 7.68 3.45
CA ILE A 113 -3.77 6.64 3.49
C ILE A 113 -4.39 5.27 3.69
N LEU A 114 -5.41 5.15 4.54
CA LEU A 114 -6.11 3.87 4.75
C LEU A 114 -6.81 3.39 3.47
N GLN A 115 -7.38 4.32 2.70
CA GLN A 115 -7.99 4.01 1.40
C GLN A 115 -6.95 3.63 0.35
N GLU A 116 -5.78 4.29 0.33
CA GLU A 116 -4.66 3.90 -0.54
C GLU A 116 -4.13 2.50 -0.19
N LEU A 117 -4.00 2.18 1.09
CA LEU A 117 -3.63 0.85 1.58
C LEU A 117 -4.63 -0.20 1.12
N ALA A 118 -5.92 0.06 1.30
CA ALA A 118 -6.99 -0.82 0.85
C ALA A 118 -6.91 -1.06 -0.67
N CYS A 119 -6.83 0.01 -1.44
CA CYS A 119 -6.75 -0.04 -2.91
C CYS A 119 -5.53 -0.83 -3.38
N LEU A 120 -4.34 -0.57 -2.82
CA LEU A 120 -3.13 -1.28 -3.20
C LEU A 120 -3.18 -2.76 -2.81
N THR A 121 -3.78 -3.09 -1.66
CA THR A 121 -3.92 -4.49 -1.21
C THR A 121 -4.80 -5.27 -2.18
N PHE A 122 -5.96 -4.71 -2.52
CA PHE A 122 -6.88 -5.32 -3.49
C PHE A 122 -6.22 -5.53 -4.86
N LYS A 123 -5.49 -4.52 -5.36
CA LYS A 123 -4.74 -4.60 -6.62
C LYS A 123 -3.60 -5.62 -6.57
N SER A 124 -2.89 -5.72 -5.45
CA SER A 124 -1.75 -6.61 -5.29
C SER A 124 -2.18 -8.08 -5.27
N ILE A 125 -3.23 -8.40 -4.53
CA ILE A 125 -3.78 -9.76 -4.45
C ILE A 125 -4.42 -10.17 -5.77
N ASN A 126 -5.23 -9.29 -6.37
CA ASN A 126 -5.93 -9.57 -7.62
C ASN A 126 -5.14 -9.18 -8.88
N GLN A 127 -3.82 -8.95 -8.78
CA GLN A 127 -3.00 -8.51 -9.91
C GLN A 127 -3.22 -9.36 -11.17
N PRO A 128 -3.15 -10.71 -11.12
CA PRO A 128 -3.28 -11.54 -12.33
C PRO A 128 -4.65 -11.38 -12.98
N SER A 129 -5.69 -11.18 -12.18
CA SER A 129 -7.08 -11.09 -12.64
C SER A 129 -7.44 -9.70 -13.16
N LEU A 130 -6.68 -8.67 -12.77
CA LEU A 130 -6.90 -7.27 -13.14
C LEU A 130 -6.00 -6.82 -14.30
N ASN A 131 -5.09 -7.67 -14.81
CA ASN A 131 -4.11 -7.35 -15.85
C ASN A 131 -3.36 -6.04 -15.57
N ILE A 132 -2.99 -5.82 -14.31
CA ILE A 132 -2.29 -4.60 -13.89
C ILE A 132 -0.82 -4.71 -14.28
N ASP A 133 -0.33 -3.67 -14.93
CA ASP A 133 1.08 -3.55 -15.26
C ASP A 133 1.96 -3.47 -14.01
N VAL A 134 3.09 -4.17 -14.06
CA VAL A 134 4.02 -4.30 -12.93
C VAL A 134 4.62 -2.95 -12.55
N ASP A 135 4.92 -2.09 -13.54
CA ASP A 135 5.48 -0.77 -13.27
C ASP A 135 4.44 0.14 -12.58
N SER A 136 3.17 0.05 -12.98
CA SER A 136 2.09 0.78 -12.30
C SER A 136 1.89 0.37 -10.82
N LEU A 137 2.06 -0.91 -10.50
CA LEU A 137 2.02 -1.40 -9.11
C LEU A 137 3.24 -0.92 -8.33
N ARG A 138 4.40 -0.90 -8.97
CA ARG A 138 5.64 -0.40 -8.37
C ARG A 138 5.51 1.09 -8.03
N ASP A 139 5.03 1.92 -8.94
CA ASP A 139 4.84 3.35 -8.70
C ASP A 139 3.82 3.63 -7.58
N SER A 140 2.74 2.84 -7.55
CA SER A 140 1.72 2.90 -6.48
C SER A 140 2.33 2.50 -5.13
N SER A 141 3.14 1.44 -5.12
CA SER A 141 3.84 0.95 -3.93
C SER A 141 4.86 1.97 -3.40
N GLU A 142 5.66 2.59 -4.27
CA GLU A 142 6.63 3.63 -3.89
C GLU A 142 5.92 4.90 -3.37
N SER A 143 4.75 5.24 -3.92
CA SER A 143 3.96 6.39 -3.47
C SER A 143 3.34 6.16 -2.09
N LEU A 144 2.71 4.99 -1.90
CA LEU A 144 2.17 4.58 -0.60
C LEU A 144 3.27 4.51 0.46
N ALA A 145 4.42 3.93 0.14
CA ALA A 145 5.54 3.84 1.08
C ALA A 145 5.99 5.25 1.54
N VAL A 146 5.96 6.25 0.67
CA VAL A 146 6.24 7.63 1.09
C VAL A 146 5.16 8.17 2.02
N ALA A 147 3.87 7.92 1.73
CA ALA A 147 2.75 8.37 2.56
C ALA A 147 2.79 7.74 3.96
N VAL A 148 2.95 6.41 4.04
CA VAL A 148 3.10 5.67 5.29
C VAL A 148 4.33 6.12 6.08
N HIS A 149 5.46 6.37 5.41
CA HIS A 149 6.68 6.87 6.07
C HIS A 149 6.45 8.23 6.72
N LYS A 150 5.82 9.17 6.00
CA LYS A 150 5.45 10.47 6.55
C LYS A 150 4.53 10.33 7.76
N LEU A 151 3.50 9.49 7.68
CA LEU A 151 2.55 9.30 8.78
C LEU A 151 3.22 8.73 10.04
N THR A 152 4.01 7.68 9.87
CA THR A 152 4.55 6.89 10.99
C THR A 152 5.84 7.45 11.57
N ARG A 153 6.56 8.29 10.81
CA ARG A 153 7.88 8.79 11.22
C ARG A 153 7.97 10.28 11.37
N ALA A 154 7.03 11.07 10.84
CA ALA A 154 6.93 12.49 11.19
C ALA A 154 6.46 12.71 12.65
N THR A 155 5.85 11.70 13.26
CA THR A 155 5.43 11.70 14.68
C THR A 155 6.59 11.44 15.65
N ARG A 156 7.78 11.04 15.18
CA ARG A 156 9.02 11.14 15.97
C ARG A 156 9.53 12.58 15.93
N LYS A 157 8.81 13.50 16.57
CA LYS A 157 9.42 14.72 17.08
C LYS A 157 9.93 14.38 18.48
N CYS A 158 11.24 14.24 18.60
CA CYS A 158 11.92 14.41 19.89
C CYS A 158 11.73 15.85 20.36
#